data_AF-A0A0Q7MM87-F1
#
_entry.id   AF-A0A0Q7MM87-F1
#
_cell.length_a   1.000
_cell.length_b   1.000
_cell.length_c   1.000
_cell.angle_alpha   90.00
_cell.angle_beta   90.00
_cell.angle_gamma   90.00
#
_symmetry.space_group_name_H-M   'P 1'
#
loop_
_entity.id
_entity.type
_entity.pdbx_description
1 polymer ?
#
loop_
_entity_poly.entity_id
_entity_poly.type
_entity_poly.pdbx_seq_one_letter_code
_entity_poly.pdbx_strand_id
1 'polypeptide(L)'
;MLGAVLVCAGCGSAPELAADRASSLQQSVLDVTQAASEARWADAQVLLVDTQASLDAGADAGEVSTTRYREIDAALDRVAAELAAAKAAADQAAAAQAAAEQAAAEQAAAEQAAAEQAAAEQKTAPAPAKEPPKGKGPGKGDK
;
A
#
# COMPACT_ATOMS: atom_id res chain seq x y z
N MET A 1 -21.39 -15.78 52.36
CA MET A 1 -22.35 -15.14 51.45
C MET A 1 -22.59 -16.09 50.29
N LEU A 2 -23.86 -16.44 50.09
CA LEU A 2 -24.35 -17.20 48.94
C LEU A 2 -24.01 -16.45 47.65
N GLY A 3 -23.15 -17.03 46.81
CA GLY A 3 -22.99 -16.61 45.41
C GLY A 3 -23.90 -17.48 44.55
N ALA A 4 -24.99 -16.91 44.07
CA ALA A 4 -25.98 -17.57 43.24
C ALA A 4 -25.34 -18.07 41.92
N VAL A 5 -25.31 -19.39 41.73
CA VAL A 5 -25.05 -20.00 40.42
C VAL A 5 -26.27 -19.74 39.56
N LEU A 6 -26.17 -18.77 38.65
CA LEU A 6 -27.18 -18.54 37.63
C LEU A 6 -27.03 -19.61 36.55
N VAL A 7 -27.65 -20.76 36.77
CA VAL A 7 -27.89 -21.77 35.74
C VAL A 7 -28.98 -21.22 34.81
N CYS A 8 -28.56 -20.56 33.74
CA CYS A 8 -29.44 -20.35 32.59
C CYS A 8 -29.57 -21.68 31.85
N ALA A 9 -30.57 -22.46 32.23
CA ALA A 9 -31.10 -23.54 31.41
C ALA A 9 -31.79 -22.92 30.18
N GLY A 10 -31.01 -22.71 29.11
CA GLY A 10 -31.53 -22.55 27.75
C GLY A 10 -31.69 -23.94 27.13
N CYS A 11 -32.93 -24.38 26.95
CA CYS A 11 -33.27 -25.63 26.28
C CYS A 11 -32.79 -25.66 24.82
N GLY A 12 -31.95 -26.64 24.48
CA GLY A 12 -32.42 -27.73 23.60
C GLY A 12 -32.04 -27.73 22.12
N SER A 13 -31.12 -26.90 21.66
CA SER A 13 -30.51 -27.06 20.33
C SER A 13 -29.02 -27.28 20.52
N ALA A 14 -28.45 -28.28 19.84
CA ALA A 14 -27.00 -28.37 19.68
C ALA A 14 -26.49 -27.00 19.16
N PRO A 15 -25.35 -26.49 19.63
CA PRO A 15 -24.85 -25.22 19.17
C PRO A 15 -24.65 -25.28 17.65
N GLU A 16 -25.12 -24.24 16.94
CA GLU A 16 -24.98 -24.12 15.47
C GLU A 16 -23.51 -24.15 15.01
N LEU A 17 -22.58 -23.89 15.94
CA LEU A 17 -21.14 -23.93 15.77
C LEU A 17 -20.50 -24.46 17.07
N ALA A 18 -19.75 -25.56 16.98
CA ALA A 18 -18.99 -26.10 18.11
C ALA A 18 -18.00 -25.06 18.66
N ALA A 19 -17.81 -25.03 19.99
CA ALA A 19 -16.98 -24.01 20.64
C ALA A 19 -15.53 -23.99 20.14
N ASP A 20 -14.89 -25.16 20.05
CA ASP A 20 -13.50 -25.27 19.56
C ASP A 20 -13.38 -24.84 18.10
N ARG A 21 -14.41 -25.13 17.29
CA ARG A 21 -14.47 -24.69 15.89
C ARG A 21 -14.63 -23.18 15.79
N ALA A 22 -15.44 -22.57 16.66
CA ALA A 22 -15.59 -21.12 16.73
C ALA A 22 -14.26 -20.43 17.08
N SER A 23 -13.53 -20.94 18.08
CA SER A 23 -12.21 -20.42 18.43
C SER A 23 -11.20 -20.56 17.28
N SER A 24 -11.21 -21.69 16.60
CA SER A 24 -10.32 -21.94 15.45
C SER A 24 -10.61 -20.96 14.30
N LEU A 25 -11.89 -20.77 13.94
CA LEU A 25 -12.29 -19.81 12.89
C LEU A 25 -11.92 -18.36 13.26
N GLN A 26 -12.08 -17.97 14.53
CA GLN A 26 -11.67 -16.65 15.00
C GLN A 26 -10.15 -16.44 14.84
N GLN A 27 -9.35 -17.44 15.20
CA GLN A 27 -7.90 -17.37 15.02
C GLN A 27 -7.52 -17.28 13.54
N SER A 28 -8.13 -18.08 12.67
CA SER A 28 -7.82 -18.04 11.24
C SER A 28 -8.17 -16.68 10.62
N VAL A 29 -9.28 -16.06 11.01
CA VAL A 29 -9.62 -14.69 10.55
C VAL A 29 -8.59 -13.67 11.04
N LEU A 30 -8.10 -13.79 12.27
CA LEU A 30 -7.02 -12.93 12.78
C LEU A 30 -5.73 -13.12 11.97
N ASP A 31 -5.37 -14.36 11.64
CA ASP A 31 -4.16 -14.65 10.85
C ASP A 31 -4.26 -14.09 9.42
N VAL A 32 -5.43 -14.22 8.76
CA VAL A 32 -5.70 -13.63 7.44
C VAL A 32 -5.56 -12.10 7.48
N THR A 33 -6.18 -11.46 8.47
CA THR A 33 -6.13 -10.00 8.62
C THR A 33 -4.73 -9.49 8.96
N GLN A 34 -3.98 -10.21 9.80
CA GLN A 34 -2.59 -9.91 10.09
C GLN A 34 -1.74 -9.98 8.82
N ALA A 35 -1.82 -11.08 8.06
CA ALA A 35 -1.08 -11.25 6.81
C ALA A 35 -1.42 -10.15 5.78
N ALA A 36 -2.70 -9.81 5.65
CA ALA A 36 -3.13 -8.71 4.78
C ALA A 36 -2.57 -7.35 5.24
N SER A 37 -2.56 -7.07 6.55
CA SER A 37 -2.03 -5.82 7.11
C SER A 37 -0.51 -5.65 6.90
N GLU A 38 0.20 -6.77 6.82
CA GLU A 38 1.64 -6.83 6.53
C GLU A 38 1.95 -6.85 5.01
N ALA A 39 0.93 -6.63 4.16
CA ALA A 39 1.02 -6.73 2.70
C ALA A 39 1.49 -8.11 2.20
N ARG A 40 1.34 -9.17 3.01
CA ARG A 40 1.63 -10.56 2.64
C ARG A 40 0.42 -11.18 1.93
N TRP A 41 0.07 -10.64 0.77
CA TRP A 41 -1.17 -10.95 0.05
C TRP A 41 -1.30 -12.42 -0.41
N ALA A 42 -0.18 -13.07 -0.72
CA ALA A 42 -0.17 -14.49 -1.06
C ALA A 42 -0.49 -15.35 0.16
N ASP A 43 0.15 -15.05 1.30
CA ASP A 43 -0.08 -15.76 2.55
C ASP A 43 -1.52 -15.56 3.05
N ALA A 44 -2.05 -14.33 2.96
CA ALA A 44 -3.44 -14.04 3.31
C ALA A 44 -4.45 -14.85 2.48
N GLN A 45 -4.18 -15.05 1.18
CA GLN A 45 -5.02 -15.91 0.33
C GLN A 45 -4.92 -17.39 0.71
N VAL A 46 -3.71 -17.89 0.98
CA VAL A 46 -3.51 -19.28 1.43
C VAL A 46 -4.27 -19.52 2.75
N LEU A 47 -4.11 -18.62 3.72
CA LEU A 47 -4.82 -18.70 5.00
C LEU A 47 -6.34 -18.66 4.85
N LEU A 48 -6.86 -17.87 3.91
CA LEU A 48 -8.30 -17.83 3.63
C LEU A 48 -8.81 -19.15 3.04
N VAL A 49 -8.07 -19.73 2.08
CA VAL A 49 -8.39 -21.05 1.51
C VAL A 49 -8.34 -22.14 2.58
N ASP A 50 -7.33 -22.12 3.45
CA ASP A 50 -7.22 -23.06 4.58
C ASP A 50 -8.39 -22.89 5.56
N THR A 51 -8.86 -21.65 5.77
CA THR A 51 -10.04 -21.35 6.59
C THR A 51 -11.31 -21.96 5.98
N GLN A 52 -11.49 -21.83 4.67
CA GLN A 52 -12.62 -22.43 3.94
C GLN A 52 -12.59 -23.97 4.03
N ALA A 53 -11.43 -24.59 3.78
CA ALA A 53 -11.27 -26.03 3.91
C ALA A 53 -11.53 -26.52 5.35
N SER A 54 -11.12 -25.75 6.35
CA SER A 54 -11.43 -26.03 7.76
C SER A 54 -12.94 -25.93 8.05
N LEU A 55 -13.62 -24.95 7.48
CA LEU A 55 -15.08 -24.81 7.60
C LEU A 55 -15.82 -26.00 6.97
N ASP A 56 -15.41 -26.43 5.76
CA ASP A 56 -15.95 -27.60 5.06
C ASP A 56 -15.79 -28.86 5.91
N ALA A 57 -14.58 -29.11 6.42
CA ALA A 57 -14.31 -30.25 7.30
C ALA A 57 -15.15 -30.21 8.59
N GLY A 58 -15.40 -29.02 9.14
CA GLY A 58 -16.27 -28.83 10.30
C GLY A 58 -17.75 -29.14 9.99
N ALA A 59 -18.22 -28.79 8.79
CA ALA A 59 -19.56 -29.13 8.34
C ALA A 59 -19.71 -30.65 8.13
N ASP A 60 -18.73 -31.29 7.49
CA ASP A 60 -18.69 -32.75 7.28
C ASP A 60 -18.65 -33.53 8.61
N ALA A 61 -17.97 -32.98 9.62
CA ALA A 61 -17.91 -33.53 10.98
C ALA A 61 -19.19 -33.26 11.81
N GLY A 62 -20.14 -32.46 11.29
CA GLY A 62 -21.33 -32.04 12.03
C GLY A 62 -21.07 -31.03 13.15
N GLU A 63 -19.89 -30.40 13.16
CA GLU A 63 -19.50 -29.35 14.11
C GLU A 63 -20.06 -27.97 13.73
N VAL A 64 -20.56 -27.84 12.50
CA VAL A 64 -21.19 -26.63 11.96
C VAL A 64 -22.53 -27.01 11.36
N SER A 65 -23.59 -26.33 11.75
CA SER A 65 -24.90 -26.54 11.12
C SER A 65 -24.87 -26.11 9.65
N THR A 66 -25.73 -26.68 8.80
CA THR A 66 -25.82 -26.27 7.40
C THR A 66 -26.19 -24.80 7.23
N THR A 67 -27.06 -24.26 8.09
CA THR A 67 -27.44 -22.84 8.08
C THR A 67 -26.21 -21.99 8.38
N ARG A 68 -25.50 -22.33 9.45
CA ARG A 68 -24.34 -21.56 9.89
C ARG A 68 -23.18 -21.65 8.90
N TYR A 69 -22.98 -22.81 8.29
CA TYR A 69 -22.01 -23.01 7.21
C TYR A 69 -22.25 -22.01 6.08
N ARG A 70 -23.47 -21.92 5.54
CA ARG A 70 -23.80 -21.01 4.43
C ARG A 70 -23.57 -19.54 4.77
N GLU A 71 -23.86 -19.15 6.01
CA GLU A 71 -23.62 -17.78 6.47
C GLU A 71 -22.12 -17.46 6.54
N ILE A 72 -21.32 -18.38 7.09
CA ILE A 72 -19.88 -18.19 7.22
C ILE A 72 -19.21 -18.25 5.84
N ASP A 73 -19.58 -19.19 4.99
CA ASP A 73 -19.08 -19.32 3.62
C ASP A 73 -19.31 -18.05 2.81
N ALA A 74 -20.54 -17.52 2.82
CA ALA A 74 -20.86 -16.25 2.18
C ALA A 74 -20.10 -15.05 2.76
N ALA A 75 -19.70 -15.11 4.04
CA ALA A 75 -18.84 -14.09 4.64
C ALA A 75 -17.38 -14.24 4.19
N LEU A 76 -16.86 -15.47 4.10
CA LEU A 76 -15.51 -15.75 3.59
C LEU A 76 -15.37 -15.35 2.12
N ASP A 77 -16.41 -15.53 1.30
CA ASP A 77 -16.44 -15.02 -0.08
C ASP A 77 -16.32 -13.49 -0.16
N ARG A 78 -16.96 -12.76 0.78
CA ARG A 78 -16.79 -11.31 0.87
C ARG A 78 -15.37 -10.94 1.27
N VAL A 79 -14.78 -11.64 2.23
CA VAL A 79 -13.37 -11.45 2.62
C VAL A 79 -12.44 -11.71 1.43
N ALA A 80 -12.71 -12.74 0.62
CA ALA A 80 -11.93 -13.02 -0.59
C ALA A 80 -12.00 -11.85 -1.59
N ALA A 81 -13.20 -11.32 -1.82
CA ALA A 81 -13.40 -10.17 -2.70
C ALA A 81 -12.73 -8.90 -2.16
N GLU A 82 -12.83 -8.63 -0.86
CA GLU A 82 -12.19 -7.51 -0.19
C GLU A 82 -10.66 -7.62 -0.23
N LEU A 83 -10.10 -8.81 -0.02
CA LEU A 83 -8.66 -9.05 -0.10
C LEU A 83 -8.12 -8.81 -1.52
N ALA A 84 -8.86 -9.27 -2.55
CA ALA A 84 -8.52 -9.02 -3.94
C ALA A 84 -8.57 -7.51 -4.28
N ALA A 85 -9.60 -6.80 -3.82
CA ALA A 85 -9.72 -5.36 -4.01
C ALA A 85 -8.61 -4.58 -3.29
N ALA A 86 -8.28 -4.96 -2.05
CA ALA A 86 -7.21 -4.35 -1.27
C ALA A 86 -5.84 -4.54 -1.94
N LYS A 87 -5.56 -5.76 -2.44
CA LYS A 87 -4.34 -6.03 -3.21
C LYS A 87 -4.27 -5.16 -4.47
N ALA A 88 -5.37 -5.09 -5.24
CA ALA A 88 -5.40 -4.30 -6.47
C ALA A 88 -5.18 -2.80 -6.19
N ALA A 89 -5.73 -2.27 -5.10
CA ALA A 89 -5.51 -0.90 -4.66
C ALA A 89 -4.04 -0.66 -4.26
N ALA A 90 -3.43 -1.60 -3.53
CA ALA A 90 -2.02 -1.52 -3.14
C ALA A 90 -1.09 -1.54 -4.37
N ASP A 91 -1.35 -2.42 -5.33
CA ASP A 91 -0.56 -2.52 -6.57
C ASP A 91 -0.66 -1.23 -7.40
N GLN A 92 -1.86 -0.63 -7.49
CA GLN A 92 -2.06 0.67 -8.17
C GLN A 92 -1.32 1.81 -7.48
N ALA A 93 -1.36 1.87 -6.14
CA ALA A 93 -0.65 2.88 -5.38
C ALA A 93 0.87 2.77 -5.57
N ALA A 94 1.42 1.55 -5.55
CA ALA A 94 2.83 1.31 -5.80
C ALA A 94 3.24 1.73 -7.23
N ALA A 95 2.43 1.41 -8.24
CA ALA A 95 2.68 1.81 -9.62
C ALA A 95 2.64 3.33 -9.80
N ALA A 96 1.66 4.01 -9.18
CA ALA A 96 1.55 5.47 -9.24
C ALA A 96 2.75 6.16 -8.56
N GLN A 97 3.21 5.63 -7.43
CA GLN A 97 4.40 6.14 -6.74
C GLN A 97 5.65 5.99 -7.62
N ALA A 98 5.86 4.81 -8.21
CA ALA A 98 7.01 4.56 -9.09
C ALA A 98 7.01 5.51 -10.31
N ALA A 99 5.85 5.76 -10.91
CA ALA A 99 5.72 6.70 -12.02
C ALA A 99 6.03 8.15 -11.60
N ALA A 100 5.59 8.58 -10.41
CA ALA A 100 5.89 9.91 -9.88
C ALA A 100 7.38 10.09 -9.57
N GLU A 101 8.02 9.06 -8.99
CA GLU A 101 9.46 9.06 -8.72
C GLU A 101 10.28 9.14 -10.01
N GLN A 102 9.88 8.40 -11.05
CA GLN A 102 10.52 8.46 -12.36
C GLN A 102 10.40 9.85 -12.99
N ALA A 103 9.19 10.45 -12.99
CA ALA A 103 8.97 11.78 -13.52
C ALA A 103 9.80 12.85 -12.79
N ALA A 104 9.92 12.75 -11.47
CA ALA A 104 10.76 13.65 -10.69
C ALA A 104 12.25 13.50 -11.01
N ALA A 105 12.72 12.27 -11.21
CA ALA A 105 14.11 12.01 -11.60
C ALA A 105 14.43 12.55 -13.01
N GLU A 106 13.52 12.37 -13.97
CA GLU A 106 13.65 12.91 -15.33
C GLU A 106 13.68 14.43 -15.34
N GLN A 107 12.82 15.08 -14.56
CA GLN A 107 12.83 16.54 -14.42
C GLN A 107 14.14 17.05 -13.82
N ALA A 108 14.62 16.42 -12.75
CA ALA A 108 15.89 16.80 -12.12
C ALA A 108 17.08 16.64 -13.09
N ALA A 109 17.11 15.58 -13.89
CA ALA A 109 18.14 15.37 -14.90
C ALA A 109 18.07 16.44 -16.02
N ALA A 110 16.87 16.80 -16.47
CA ALA A 110 16.69 17.85 -17.47
C ALA A 110 17.13 19.23 -16.96
N GLU A 111 16.79 19.57 -15.71
CA GLU A 111 17.20 20.83 -15.07
C GLU A 111 18.72 20.91 -14.92
N GLN A 112 19.37 19.81 -14.52
CA GLN A 112 20.83 19.75 -14.43
C GLN A 112 21.49 19.93 -15.80
N ALA A 113 21.01 19.23 -16.84
CA ALA A 113 21.53 19.36 -18.19
C ALA A 113 21.39 20.81 -18.72
N ALA A 114 20.26 21.47 -18.45
CA ALA A 114 20.06 22.86 -18.81
C ALA A 114 21.02 23.82 -18.08
N ALA A 115 21.27 23.59 -16.78
CA ALA A 115 22.21 24.38 -16.00
C ALA A 115 23.66 24.22 -16.50
N GLU A 116 24.06 22.99 -16.86
CA GLU A 116 25.38 22.70 -17.43
C GLU A 116 25.59 23.39 -18.79
N GLN A 117 24.57 23.38 -19.65
CA GLN A 117 24.62 24.08 -20.93
C GLN A 117 24.76 25.60 -20.74
N ALA A 118 23.95 26.21 -19.86
CA ALA A 118 24.03 27.64 -19.56
C ALA A 118 25.42 28.03 -19.00
N ALA A 119 26.02 27.19 -18.16
CA ALA A 119 27.36 27.42 -17.61
C ALA A 119 28.46 27.30 -18.69
N ALA A 120 28.30 26.43 -19.68
CA ALA A 120 29.22 26.30 -20.79
C ALA A 120 29.20 27.53 -21.71
N GLU A 121 28.01 28.05 -22.05
CA GLU A 121 27.86 29.23 -22.91
C GLU A 121 28.52 30.49 -22.32
N GLN A 122 28.42 30.70 -21.01
CA GLN A 122 29.06 31.84 -20.34
C GLN A 122 30.59 31.83 -20.43
N LYS A 123 31.23 30.66 -20.52
CA LYS A 123 32.69 30.54 -20.61
C LYS A 123 33.24 30.87 -22.00
N THR A 124 32.41 30.84 -23.03
CA THR A 124 32.80 31.11 -24.42
C THR A 124 32.54 32.54 -24.89
N ALA A 125 31.94 33.40 -24.05
CA ALA A 125 31.70 34.79 -24.41
C ALA A 125 33.03 35.56 -24.57
N PRO A 126 33.32 36.17 -25.74
CA PRO A 126 34.55 36.92 -25.97
C PRO A 126 34.63 38.15 -25.05
N ALA A 127 35.82 38.41 -24.51
CA ALA A 127 36.06 39.57 -23.66
C ALA A 127 35.64 40.87 -24.36
N PRO A 128 34.95 41.80 -23.68
CA PRO A 128 34.60 43.07 -24.27
C PRO A 128 35.86 43.77 -24.78
N ALA A 129 35.88 44.07 -26.08
CA ALA A 129 36.97 44.80 -26.71
C ALA A 129 37.19 46.10 -25.94
N LYS A 130 38.38 46.28 -25.37
CA LYS A 130 38.77 47.50 -24.67
C LYS A 130 38.60 48.68 -25.63
N GLU A 131 37.72 49.61 -25.30
CA GLU A 131 37.58 50.87 -26.04
C GLU A 131 38.96 51.58 -26.14
N PRO A 132 39.34 52.09 -27.32
CA PRO A 132 40.59 52.79 -27.48
C PRO A 132 40.59 54.08 -26.63
N PRO A 133 41.70 54.40 -25.93
CA PRO A 133 41.77 55.56 -25.07
C PRO A 133 41.60 56.84 -25.89
N LYS A 134 40.59 57.65 -25.55
CA LYS A 134 40.42 59.01 -26.08
C LYS A 134 41.64 59.84 -25.68
N GLY A 135 42.48 60.15 -26.67
CA GLY A 135 43.64 61.02 -26.54
C GLY A 135 43.26 62.39 -25.98
N LYS A 136 44.00 62.81 -24.96
CA LYS A 136 43.81 64.07 -24.22
C LYS A 136 45.01 65.00 -24.51
N GLY A 137 44.74 66.07 -25.27
CA GLY A 137 45.53 67.33 -25.36
C GLY A 137 46.88 67.28 -26.10
N PRO A 138 47.58 68.42 -26.32
CA PRO A 138 47.28 69.84 -26.00
C PRO A 138 47.30 70.76 -27.27
N GLY A 139 46.72 71.97 -27.32
CA GLY A 139 47.20 73.21 -26.70
C GLY A 139 47.95 74.12 -27.70
N LYS A 140 47.43 75.36 -27.87
CA LYS A 140 48.11 76.64 -28.24
C LYS A 140 48.99 76.74 -29.50
N GLY A 141 48.76 77.78 -30.30
CA GLY A 141 49.77 78.31 -31.23
C GLY A 141 49.24 79.31 -32.24
N ASP A 142 49.49 80.59 -31.96
CA ASP A 142 49.32 81.79 -32.78
C ASP A 142 49.89 81.72 -34.20
N LYS A 143 49.14 82.23 -35.20
CA LYS A 143 49.50 83.36 -36.10
C LYS A 143 48.48 83.54 -37.23
#